data_AF-A0A953ZBQ9-F1
#
_entry.id   AF-A0A953ZBQ9-F1
#
_cell.length_a   1.000
_cell.length_b   1.000
_cell.length_c   1.000
_cell.angle_alpha   90.00
_cell.angle_beta   90.00
_cell.angle_gamma   90.00
#
_symmetry.space_group_name_H-M   'P 1'
#
loop_
_entity.id
_entity.type
_entity.pdbx_description
1 polymer ?
#
loop_
_entity_poly.entity_id
_entity_poly.type
_entity_poly.pdbx_seq_one_letter_code
_entity_poly.pdbx_strand_id
1 'polypeptide(L)'
;MKAGELLGLPHARWQPDELRKDGKYPDGIQRKIDDNWKMLDELGLEGVRELEKKVYAQFAEYLVGGTAKDLVVADEIGTKVFSSDPLVALMARIFPSLNAYARTVDQNSLVESRALGVWAPSMFEAPDTIPDAEGEFEDASPFDTAANVDLPGAFVSGCRLSMTLSDLSTQLLAAIRSAGSSDTSFVGLTTHDVEGVTGGVICAFDGPWGRVVVGGDGPNVYEGDDFVAIIDLGGDDTYRGRVASGIGYPGRPAISFVLDLAGDDRYLGDDFTQGFGFLGVGILHDLGGGDDVYKSRFCAQGCGLCGYGELYDDGGDDTYTTDSGSQGAGCFGYGQLTDKSGNDVYRGCRYTQGFAQVMGVGVLTDGAGNDLYYAGGKYLHQPLWNDRYQSLSQGFAIGNRYG
;
A
#
# COMPACT_ATOMS: atom_id res chain seq x y z
N MET A 1 9.28 28.01 18.72
CA MET A 1 8.83 27.86 17.32
C MET A 1 7.37 28.28 17.26
N LYS A 2 6.99 29.14 16.33
CA LYS A 2 5.57 29.51 16.12
C LYS A 2 4.93 28.51 15.17
N ALA A 3 3.66 28.18 15.36
CA ALA A 3 2.96 27.08 14.65
C ALA A 3 3.06 27.09 13.11
N GLY A 4 3.21 28.27 12.48
CA GLY A 4 3.42 28.37 11.03
C GLY A 4 4.79 27.91 10.53
N GLU A 5 5.81 27.86 11.40
CA GLU A 5 7.17 27.41 11.07
C GLU A 5 7.26 25.87 10.93
N LEU A 6 6.36 25.12 11.58
CA LEU A 6 6.31 23.66 11.50
C LEU A 6 5.66 23.15 10.20
N LEU A 7 4.87 24.00 9.53
CA LEU A 7 4.06 23.67 8.36
C LEU A 7 4.52 24.38 7.06
N GLY A 8 5.65 25.10 7.09
CA GLY A 8 6.23 25.73 5.90
C GLY A 8 5.45 26.92 5.32
N LEU A 9 4.60 27.59 6.10
CA LEU A 9 3.77 28.71 5.60
C LEU A 9 4.32 30.08 6.04
N PRO A 10 4.38 31.10 5.15
CA PRO A 10 5.01 32.37 5.44
C PRO A 10 4.28 33.18 6.54
N HIS A 11 5.10 33.71 7.46
CA HIS A 11 4.85 34.12 8.84
C HIS A 11 3.96 35.38 9.07
N ALA A 12 3.17 35.89 8.12
CA ALA A 12 2.59 37.25 8.26
C ALA A 12 1.07 37.40 8.44
N ARG A 13 0.25 36.35 8.28
CA ARG A 13 -1.23 36.50 8.14
C ARG A 13 -2.10 35.90 9.24
N TRP A 14 -1.53 35.34 10.31
CA TRP A 14 -2.31 34.62 11.32
C TRP A 14 -2.56 35.49 12.55
N GLN A 15 -3.65 36.27 12.54
CA GLN A 15 -4.21 36.89 13.74
C GLN A 15 -5.47 36.12 14.15
N PRO A 16 -5.52 35.55 15.37
CA PRO A 16 -6.66 34.75 15.84
C PRO A 16 -8.01 35.49 15.77
N ASP A 17 -8.00 36.81 15.94
CA ASP A 17 -9.21 37.65 15.91
C ASP A 17 -9.85 37.77 14.50
N GLU A 18 -9.18 37.26 13.45
CA GLU A 18 -9.68 37.28 12.07
C GLU A 18 -10.24 35.92 11.58
N LEU A 19 -10.18 34.86 12.40
CA LEU A 19 -10.54 33.50 11.96
C LEU A 19 -12.05 33.28 11.73
N ARG A 20 -12.91 34.13 12.28
CA ARG A 20 -14.34 34.14 11.96
C ARG A 20 -14.99 35.50 12.22
N LYS A 21 -15.10 36.33 11.19
CA LYS A 21 -15.88 37.58 11.25
C LYS A 21 -17.27 37.31 10.68
N ASP A 22 -18.32 37.62 11.43
CA ASP A 22 -19.72 37.46 11.02
C ASP A 22 -20.13 36.02 10.60
N GLY A 23 -19.52 35.01 11.22
CA GLY A 23 -19.84 33.60 10.96
C GLY A 23 -19.15 32.96 9.75
N LYS A 24 -18.29 33.68 9.04
CA LYS A 24 -17.56 33.21 7.84
C LYS A 24 -16.05 33.08 8.09
N TYR A 25 -15.43 32.04 7.52
CA TYR A 25 -13.97 31.91 7.53
C TYR A 25 -13.34 32.92 6.55
N PRO A 26 -12.06 33.30 6.74
CA PRO A 26 -11.30 34.02 5.73
C PRO A 26 -11.37 33.31 4.38
N ASP A 27 -11.49 34.05 3.28
CA ASP A 27 -11.74 33.52 1.93
C ASP A 27 -10.80 32.39 1.51
N GLY A 28 -9.52 32.44 1.92
CA GLY A 28 -8.54 31.38 1.61
C GLY A 28 -8.76 30.06 2.37
N ILE A 29 -9.37 30.12 3.56
CA ILE A 29 -9.74 28.94 4.35
C ILE A 29 -11.08 28.41 3.88
N GLN A 30 -12.05 29.30 3.67
CA GLN A 30 -13.35 28.93 3.11
C GLN A 30 -13.18 28.22 1.77
N ARG A 31 -12.33 28.73 0.89
CA ARG A 31 -12.00 28.09 -0.39
C ARG A 31 -11.41 26.70 -0.23
N LYS A 32 -10.53 26.44 0.75
CA LYS A 32 -9.97 25.10 0.96
C LYS A 32 -10.99 24.11 1.50
N ILE A 33 -11.89 24.57 2.39
CA ILE A 33 -13.01 23.77 2.90
C ILE A 33 -13.97 23.45 1.74
N ASP A 34 -14.30 24.45 0.94
CA ASP A 34 -15.16 24.28 -0.24
C ASP A 34 -14.52 23.37 -1.29
N ASP A 35 -13.21 23.51 -1.54
CA ASP A 35 -12.45 22.64 -2.45
C ASP A 35 -12.42 21.19 -1.93
N ASN A 36 -12.25 20.97 -0.62
CA ASN A 36 -12.32 19.65 0.00
C ASN A 36 -13.72 19.05 -0.06
N TRP A 37 -14.77 19.81 0.26
CA TRP A 37 -16.15 19.32 0.20
C TRP A 37 -16.59 19.04 -1.23
N LYS A 38 -16.16 19.86 -2.18
CA LYS A 38 -16.36 19.61 -3.60
C LYS A 38 -15.62 18.34 -4.04
N MET A 39 -14.41 18.12 -3.55
CA MET A 39 -13.68 16.86 -3.78
C MET A 39 -14.44 15.66 -3.20
N LEU A 40 -14.96 15.76 -1.96
CA LEU A 40 -15.76 14.68 -1.35
C LEU A 40 -17.04 14.39 -2.14
N ASP A 41 -17.67 15.42 -2.72
CA ASP A 41 -18.83 15.28 -3.60
C ASP A 41 -18.47 14.62 -4.95
N GLU A 42 -17.35 15.05 -5.55
CA GLU A 42 -16.80 14.43 -6.76
C GLU A 42 -16.40 12.96 -6.53
N LEU A 43 -16.10 12.58 -5.27
CA LEU A 43 -15.78 11.22 -4.85
C LEU A 43 -17.01 10.40 -4.37
N GLY A 44 -18.22 10.95 -4.39
CA GLY A 44 -19.43 10.25 -3.95
C GLY A 44 -19.54 10.05 -2.43
N LEU A 45 -18.72 10.76 -1.63
CA LEU A 45 -18.60 10.61 -0.18
C LEU A 45 -19.49 11.63 0.56
N GLU A 46 -20.75 11.75 0.15
CA GLU A 46 -21.69 12.74 0.69
C GLU A 46 -21.89 12.59 2.21
N GLY A 47 -21.87 11.35 2.72
CA GLY A 47 -21.96 11.06 4.16
C GLY A 47 -20.78 11.60 4.96
N VAL A 48 -19.56 11.53 4.42
CA VAL A 48 -18.34 12.05 5.04
C VAL A 48 -18.35 13.58 5.02
N ARG A 49 -18.81 14.18 3.92
CA ARG A 49 -18.99 15.64 3.82
C ARG A 49 -20.01 16.17 4.84
N GLU A 50 -21.16 15.52 5.00
CA GLU A 50 -22.16 15.95 5.98
C GLU A 50 -21.68 15.79 7.43
N LEU A 51 -20.79 14.83 7.68
CA LEU A 51 -20.09 14.70 8.95
C LEU A 51 -19.10 15.86 9.13
N GLU A 52 -18.22 16.12 8.16
CA GLU A 52 -17.27 17.26 8.20
C GLU A 52 -17.97 18.60 8.43
N LYS A 53 -19.11 18.87 7.78
CA LYS A 53 -19.90 20.09 8.00
C LYS A 53 -20.31 20.26 9.46
N LYS A 54 -20.70 19.17 10.14
CA LYS A 54 -21.04 19.18 11.57
C LYS A 54 -19.81 19.40 12.45
N VAL A 55 -18.69 18.79 12.09
CA VAL A 55 -17.39 18.95 12.77
C VAL A 55 -16.91 20.39 12.68
N TYR A 56 -16.82 20.97 11.49
CA TYR A 56 -16.42 22.37 11.28
C TYR A 56 -17.35 23.36 11.99
N ALA A 57 -18.66 23.08 12.04
CA ALA A 57 -19.63 23.89 12.77
C ALA A 57 -19.37 23.90 14.29
N GLN A 58 -19.01 22.76 14.88
CA GLN A 58 -18.66 22.65 16.31
C GLN A 58 -17.25 23.21 16.61
N PHE A 59 -16.28 23.01 15.71
CA PHE A 59 -14.92 23.56 15.82
C PHE A 59 -14.88 25.09 15.89
N ALA A 60 -15.81 25.73 15.20
CA ALA A 60 -15.85 27.18 15.09
C ALA A 60 -16.44 27.90 16.31
N GLU A 61 -17.05 27.17 17.26
CA GLU A 61 -17.42 27.68 18.59
C GLU A 61 -16.23 27.64 19.57
N TYR A 62 -15.30 26.70 19.39
CA TYR A 62 -14.15 26.48 20.29
C TYR A 62 -12.98 27.45 20.06
N LEU A 63 -12.83 28.00 18.86
CA LEU A 63 -11.70 28.88 18.47
C LEU A 63 -11.90 30.36 18.84
N VAL A 64 -13.04 30.74 19.41
CA VAL A 64 -13.26 32.09 19.92
C VAL A 64 -12.61 32.23 21.30
N GLY A 65 -11.28 32.37 21.33
CA GLY A 65 -10.51 32.76 22.53
C GLY A 65 -9.24 31.97 22.88
N GLY A 66 -8.76 31.07 22.02
CA GLY A 66 -7.66 30.15 22.34
C GLY A 66 -6.24 30.58 21.93
N THR A 67 -5.23 30.14 22.68
CA THR A 67 -3.78 30.26 22.41
C THR A 67 -3.22 28.97 21.76
N ALA A 68 -1.92 28.91 21.42
CA ALA A 68 -1.30 27.76 20.72
C ALA A 68 -1.46 26.38 21.41
N LYS A 69 -1.84 26.32 22.70
CA LYS A 69 -2.24 25.09 23.39
C LYS A 69 -3.56 24.51 22.84
N ASP A 70 -4.43 25.36 22.32
CA ASP A 70 -5.74 24.98 21.82
C ASP A 70 -5.69 24.37 20.40
N LEU A 71 -4.54 24.47 19.71
CA LEU A 71 -4.30 23.75 18.44
C LEU A 71 -3.90 22.28 18.67
N VAL A 72 -3.20 21.98 19.77
CA VAL A 72 -2.98 20.59 20.22
C VAL A 72 -4.30 19.99 20.67
N VAL A 73 -5.18 20.79 21.30
CA VAL A 73 -6.55 20.39 21.61
C VAL A 73 -7.39 20.24 20.34
N ALA A 74 -7.15 21.00 19.28
CA ALA A 74 -7.81 20.85 17.98
C ALA A 74 -7.36 19.59 17.21
N ASP A 75 -6.09 19.19 17.34
CA ASP A 75 -5.57 17.90 16.88
C ASP A 75 -6.11 16.75 17.74
N GLU A 76 -6.21 16.94 19.07
CA GLU A 76 -6.88 16.00 19.98
C GLU A 76 -8.40 15.93 19.75
N ILE A 77 -9.06 17.02 19.31
CA ILE A 77 -10.50 17.07 18.99
C ILE A 77 -10.73 16.52 17.59
N GLY A 78 -9.89 16.81 16.61
CA GLY A 78 -9.92 16.14 15.30
C GLY A 78 -9.74 14.64 15.51
N THR A 79 -8.73 14.25 16.28
CA THR A 79 -8.53 12.88 16.72
C THR A 79 -9.73 12.35 17.51
N LYS A 80 -10.37 13.11 18.42
CA LYS A 80 -11.55 12.66 19.20
C LYS A 80 -12.87 12.61 18.42
N VAL A 81 -13.03 13.45 17.41
CA VAL A 81 -14.22 13.56 16.58
C VAL A 81 -14.15 12.52 15.47
N PHE A 82 -12.99 12.36 14.85
CA PHE A 82 -12.68 11.23 13.98
C PHE A 82 -12.52 9.90 14.77
N SER A 83 -12.24 9.91 16.08
CA SER A 83 -12.16 8.68 16.90
C SER A 83 -13.51 8.10 17.31
N SER A 84 -14.63 8.70 16.93
CA SER A 84 -15.92 8.04 17.15
C SER A 84 -16.18 6.93 16.14
N ASP A 85 -15.49 6.97 14.99
CA ASP A 85 -15.50 5.93 13.97
C ASP A 85 -14.06 5.66 13.49
N PRO A 86 -13.42 4.56 13.95
CA PRO A 86 -12.04 4.22 13.60
C PRO A 86 -11.77 4.17 12.09
N LEU A 87 -12.79 3.85 11.28
CA LEU A 87 -12.68 3.80 9.83
C LEU A 87 -12.49 5.19 9.23
N VAL A 88 -13.18 6.20 9.75
CA VAL A 88 -13.06 7.58 9.26
C VAL A 88 -11.71 8.17 9.65
N ALA A 89 -11.21 7.87 10.85
CA ALA A 89 -9.87 8.27 11.29
C ALA A 89 -8.77 7.60 10.44
N LEU A 90 -8.92 6.33 10.14
CA LEU A 90 -8.07 5.56 9.23
C LEU A 90 -8.02 6.21 7.84
N MET A 91 -9.20 6.45 7.26
CA MET A 91 -9.33 7.04 5.93
C MET A 91 -8.69 8.43 5.87
N ALA A 92 -8.95 9.28 6.86
CA ALA A 92 -8.36 10.62 6.91
C ALA A 92 -6.82 10.63 6.95
N ARG A 93 -6.19 9.55 7.42
CA ARG A 93 -4.71 9.39 7.45
C ARG A 93 -4.14 8.84 6.16
N ILE A 94 -4.84 7.92 5.51
CA ILE A 94 -4.38 7.26 4.28
C ILE A 94 -4.67 8.12 3.04
N PHE A 95 -5.83 8.79 2.99
CA PHE A 95 -6.26 9.59 1.83
C PHE A 95 -5.27 10.69 1.40
N PRO A 96 -4.59 11.43 2.28
CA PRO A 96 -3.58 12.40 1.88
C PRO A 96 -2.41 11.77 1.12
N SER A 97 -1.96 10.58 1.52
CA SER A 97 -0.90 9.81 0.84
C SER A 97 -1.39 9.28 -0.51
N LEU A 98 -2.62 8.74 -0.55
CA LEU A 98 -3.27 8.32 -1.80
C LEU A 98 -3.41 9.49 -2.79
N ASN A 99 -3.85 10.66 -2.33
CA ASN A 99 -4.08 11.84 -3.14
C ASN A 99 -2.76 12.50 -3.58
N ALA A 100 -1.72 12.47 -2.74
CA ALA A 100 -0.39 12.93 -3.13
C ALA A 100 0.18 12.08 -4.26
N TYR A 101 0.05 10.76 -4.17
CA TYR A 101 0.51 9.83 -5.20
C TYR A 101 -0.31 9.94 -6.50
N ALA A 102 -1.63 9.98 -6.38
CA ALA A 102 -2.53 10.19 -7.51
C ALA A 102 -2.22 11.46 -8.31
N ARG A 103 -1.73 12.52 -7.65
CA ARG A 103 -1.34 13.78 -8.31
C ARG A 103 0.05 13.73 -8.96
N THR A 104 0.89 12.78 -8.60
CA THR A 104 2.21 12.57 -9.23
C THR A 104 2.13 11.78 -10.54
N VAL A 105 1.02 11.05 -10.77
CA VAL A 105 0.78 10.33 -12.01
C VAL A 105 0.10 11.27 -13.02
N ASP A 106 0.88 11.78 -13.99
CA ASP A 106 0.34 12.59 -15.11
C ASP A 106 -0.54 11.73 -16.03
N GLN A 107 -1.66 12.25 -16.51
CA GLN A 107 -2.52 11.51 -17.44
C GLN A 107 -1.88 11.29 -18.82
N ASN A 108 -0.93 12.11 -19.24
CA ASN A 108 -0.20 11.90 -20.50
C ASN A 108 0.89 10.81 -20.40
N SER A 109 1.44 10.54 -19.21
CA SER A 109 2.39 9.44 -18.99
C SER A 109 1.69 8.07 -18.97
N LEU A 110 0.35 8.02 -18.92
CA LEU A 110 -0.42 6.79 -18.87
C LEU A 110 -0.38 5.99 -20.20
N VAL A 111 -0.23 6.62 -21.36
CA VAL A 111 -0.10 5.90 -22.64
C VAL A 111 1.28 5.25 -22.76
N GLU A 112 2.35 5.99 -22.44
CA GLU A 112 3.72 5.45 -22.36
C GLU A 112 3.84 4.36 -21.28
N SER A 113 3.08 4.49 -20.18
CA SER A 113 3.04 3.49 -19.11
C SER A 113 2.50 2.13 -19.57
N ARG A 114 1.51 2.07 -20.47
CA ARG A 114 0.94 0.81 -20.96
C ARG A 114 1.94 0.01 -21.78
N ALA A 115 2.71 0.68 -22.64
CA ALA A 115 3.81 0.06 -23.36
C ALA A 115 4.90 -0.46 -22.41
N LEU A 116 5.17 0.26 -21.30
CA LEU A 116 6.11 -0.19 -20.29
C LEU A 116 5.70 -1.50 -19.61
N GLY A 117 4.40 -1.81 -19.48
CA GLY A 117 3.95 -3.09 -18.90
C GLY A 117 4.14 -4.29 -19.80
N VAL A 118 4.32 -4.07 -21.10
CA VAL A 118 4.74 -5.11 -22.03
C VAL A 118 6.24 -5.38 -21.86
N TRP A 119 7.03 -4.33 -21.63
CA TRP A 119 8.48 -4.43 -21.54
C TRP A 119 9.04 -4.79 -20.17
N ALA A 120 8.51 -4.20 -19.10
CA ALA A 120 9.12 -4.26 -17.78
C ALA A 120 9.29 -5.69 -17.23
N PRO A 121 8.35 -6.63 -17.45
CA PRO A 121 8.56 -8.03 -17.08
C PRO A 121 9.78 -8.69 -17.73
N SER A 122 10.16 -8.26 -18.94
CA SER A 122 11.37 -8.76 -19.61
C SER A 122 12.66 -8.38 -18.87
N MET A 123 12.62 -7.37 -17.99
CA MET A 123 13.75 -7.01 -17.12
C MET A 123 14.10 -8.10 -16.10
N PHE A 124 13.13 -8.99 -15.80
CA PHE A 124 13.32 -10.24 -15.07
C PHE A 124 13.15 -11.46 -15.98
N GLU A 125 13.38 -11.29 -17.29
CA GLU A 125 13.29 -12.33 -18.32
C GLU A 125 11.95 -13.11 -18.33
N ALA A 126 10.85 -12.49 -17.89
CA ALA A 126 9.55 -13.13 -17.87
C ALA A 126 8.81 -12.98 -19.22
N PRO A 127 8.03 -14.01 -19.61
CA PRO A 127 7.25 -13.98 -20.85
C PRO A 127 5.91 -13.25 -20.71
N ASP A 128 5.44 -13.01 -19.48
CA ASP A 128 4.09 -12.47 -19.20
C ASP A 128 4.10 -10.96 -19.08
N THR A 129 3.04 -10.31 -19.54
CA THR A 129 2.88 -8.85 -19.48
C THR A 129 2.11 -8.42 -18.24
N ILE A 130 2.33 -7.18 -17.78
CA ILE A 130 1.49 -6.56 -16.74
C ILE A 130 0.02 -6.59 -17.21
N PRO A 131 -0.96 -6.84 -16.33
CA PRO A 131 -2.37 -6.81 -16.69
C PRO A 131 -2.79 -5.47 -17.32
N ASP A 132 -3.65 -5.54 -18.34
CA ASP A 132 -4.12 -4.39 -19.14
C ASP A 132 -3.01 -3.60 -19.86
N ALA A 133 -1.79 -4.14 -19.94
CA ALA A 133 -0.76 -3.60 -20.79
C ALA A 133 -1.16 -3.77 -22.27
N GLU A 134 -1.08 -2.68 -23.02
CA GLU A 134 -1.41 -2.60 -24.45
C GLU A 134 -0.30 -1.80 -25.17
N GLY A 135 0.05 -2.19 -26.40
CA GLY A 135 1.02 -1.49 -27.23
C GLY A 135 1.89 -2.44 -28.07
N GLU A 136 2.41 -1.94 -29.21
CA GLU A 136 3.41 -2.66 -30.01
C GLU A 136 4.83 -2.29 -29.56
N PHE A 137 5.81 -3.15 -29.87
CA PHE A 137 7.24 -2.89 -29.70
C PHE A 137 7.69 -1.75 -30.63
N GLU A 138 7.36 -0.50 -30.33
CA GLU A 138 8.04 0.64 -30.98
C GLU A 138 9.46 0.80 -30.40
N ASP A 139 10.38 1.33 -31.21
CA ASP A 139 11.84 1.42 -30.99
C ASP A 139 12.30 2.15 -29.70
N ALA A 140 11.37 2.53 -28.80
CA ALA A 140 11.67 3.12 -27.51
C ALA A 140 12.22 2.08 -26.54
N SER A 141 13.39 2.37 -25.98
CA SER A 141 14.00 1.53 -24.94
C SER A 141 13.14 1.59 -23.68
N PRO A 142 12.91 0.46 -22.98
CA PRO A 142 12.18 0.48 -21.71
C PRO A 142 12.91 1.30 -20.63
N PHE A 143 14.21 1.55 -20.82
CA PHE A 143 14.99 2.44 -19.96
C PHE A 143 14.65 3.92 -20.18
N ASP A 144 14.33 4.32 -21.41
CA ASP A 144 13.95 5.70 -21.71
C ASP A 144 12.59 6.01 -21.09
N THR A 145 11.64 5.06 -21.18
CA THR A 145 10.33 5.19 -20.54
C THR A 145 10.44 5.14 -19.02
N ALA A 146 11.20 4.21 -18.44
CA ALA A 146 11.39 4.12 -17.00
C ALA A 146 12.13 5.34 -16.41
N ALA A 147 13.00 6.01 -17.19
CA ALA A 147 13.65 7.25 -16.79
C ALA A 147 12.70 8.45 -16.64
N ASN A 148 11.51 8.38 -17.25
CA ASN A 148 10.48 9.42 -17.14
C ASN A 148 9.50 9.19 -15.96
N VAL A 149 9.66 8.08 -15.22
CA VAL A 149 8.84 7.77 -14.04
C VAL A 149 9.38 8.52 -12.82
N ASP A 150 8.48 9.11 -12.00
CA ASP A 150 8.83 9.69 -10.71
C ASP A 150 9.10 8.60 -9.65
N LEU A 151 10.22 7.90 -9.80
CA LEU A 151 10.68 6.87 -8.87
C LEU A 151 10.86 7.40 -7.44
N PRO A 152 11.45 8.60 -7.21
CA PRO A 152 11.51 9.19 -5.87
C PRO A 152 10.12 9.41 -5.25
N GLY A 153 9.13 9.88 -6.04
CA GLY A 153 7.76 10.07 -5.61
C GLY A 153 7.09 8.76 -5.17
N ALA A 154 7.23 7.69 -5.97
CA ALA A 154 6.74 6.36 -5.60
C ALA A 154 7.41 5.83 -4.32
N PHE A 155 8.73 5.98 -4.20
CA PHE A 155 9.47 5.56 -3.01
C PHE A 155 9.03 6.31 -1.75
N VAL A 156 8.95 7.65 -1.80
CA VAL A 156 8.52 8.47 -0.65
C VAL A 156 7.07 8.16 -0.26
N SER A 157 6.20 7.90 -1.24
CA SER A 157 4.80 7.55 -0.99
C SER A 157 4.68 6.18 -0.33
N GLY A 158 5.43 5.19 -0.80
CA GLY A 158 5.54 3.87 -0.18
C GLY A 158 6.00 3.94 1.26
N CYS A 159 7.12 4.62 1.53
CA CYS A 159 7.63 4.80 2.90
C CYS A 159 6.62 5.47 3.82
N ARG A 160 5.89 6.50 3.34
CA ARG A 160 4.86 7.17 4.14
C ARG A 160 3.68 6.27 4.44
N LEU A 161 3.23 5.50 3.44
CA LEU A 161 2.13 4.56 3.62
C LEU A 161 2.53 3.46 4.61
N SER A 162 3.69 2.84 4.43
CA SER A 162 4.24 1.81 5.34
C SER A 162 4.28 2.31 6.79
N MET A 163 4.87 3.49 7.05
CA MET A 163 4.87 4.08 8.40
C MET A 163 3.46 4.34 8.96
N THR A 164 2.53 4.77 8.10
CA THR A 164 1.14 5.01 8.50
C THR A 164 0.43 3.70 8.86
N LEU A 165 0.70 2.62 8.13
CA LEU A 165 0.15 1.29 8.40
C LEU A 165 0.69 0.71 9.72
N SER A 166 1.97 0.89 10.02
CA SER A 166 2.55 0.47 11.32
C SER A 166 1.93 1.23 12.51
N ASP A 167 1.72 2.55 12.37
CA ASP A 167 1.07 3.36 13.40
C ASP A 167 -0.40 2.96 13.59
N LEU A 168 -1.08 2.67 12.48
CA LEU A 168 -2.47 2.23 12.46
C LEU A 168 -2.64 0.87 13.13
N SER A 169 -1.82 -0.12 12.76
CA SER A 169 -1.93 -1.48 13.29
C SER A 169 -1.73 -1.50 14.80
N THR A 170 -0.76 -0.73 15.30
CA THR A 170 -0.54 -0.54 16.74
C THR A 170 -1.80 -0.03 17.45
N GLN A 171 -2.53 0.89 16.83
CA GLN A 171 -3.78 1.47 17.36
C GLN A 171 -4.94 0.47 17.28
N LEU A 172 -5.10 -0.23 16.16
CA LEU A 172 -6.14 -1.25 15.98
C LEU A 172 -5.97 -2.39 16.98
N LEU A 173 -4.75 -2.95 17.09
CA LEU A 173 -4.43 -3.98 18.07
C LEU A 173 -4.66 -3.51 19.51
N ALA A 174 -4.35 -2.25 19.83
CA ALA A 174 -4.66 -1.68 21.15
C ALA A 174 -6.17 -1.57 21.41
N ALA A 175 -6.95 -1.16 20.40
CA ALA A 175 -8.41 -1.07 20.47
C ALA A 175 -9.04 -2.45 20.66
N ILE A 176 -8.65 -3.45 19.86
CA ILE A 176 -9.10 -4.85 19.96
C ILE A 176 -8.83 -5.40 21.36
N ARG A 177 -7.61 -5.23 21.89
CA ARG A 177 -7.26 -5.64 23.26
C ARG A 177 -8.11 -4.96 24.33
N SER A 178 -8.49 -3.71 24.13
CA SER A 178 -9.30 -2.94 25.09
C SER A 178 -10.79 -3.32 25.09
N ALA A 179 -11.31 -3.79 23.95
CA ALA A 179 -12.70 -4.23 23.80
C ALA A 179 -12.94 -5.61 24.44
N GLY A 180 -11.92 -6.46 24.54
CA GLY A 180 -12.01 -7.81 25.10
C GLY A 180 -12.62 -8.81 24.12
N SER A 181 -12.20 -10.09 24.21
CA SER A 181 -12.49 -11.17 23.23
C SER A 181 -13.95 -11.64 23.18
N SER A 182 -14.89 -10.90 23.77
CA SER A 182 -16.30 -11.27 23.85
C SER A 182 -17.26 -10.14 23.47
N ASP A 183 -16.74 -8.96 23.15
CA ASP A 183 -17.56 -7.81 22.76
C ASP A 183 -17.01 -7.18 21.48
N THR A 184 -16.79 -8.00 20.45
CA THR A 184 -16.64 -7.55 19.06
C THR A 184 -17.98 -7.11 18.45
N SER A 185 -18.92 -6.68 19.31
CA SER A 185 -20.01 -5.78 18.94
C SER A 185 -19.46 -4.37 18.64
N PHE A 186 -18.41 -4.29 17.81
CA PHE A 186 -18.04 -3.09 17.09
C PHE A 186 -19.20 -2.78 16.13
N VAL A 187 -20.19 -2.07 16.67
CA VAL A 187 -21.16 -1.25 15.95
C VAL A 187 -21.95 -2.00 14.87
N GLY A 188 -23.05 -2.65 15.24
CA GLY A 188 -24.22 -2.86 14.35
C GLY A 188 -23.92 -3.27 12.91
N LEU A 189 -23.05 -4.27 12.72
CA LEU A 189 -22.55 -4.73 11.44
C LEU A 189 -23.68 -5.22 10.53
N THR A 190 -23.91 -4.52 9.43
CA THR A 190 -24.54 -5.11 8.26
C THR A 190 -23.47 -5.94 7.55
N THR A 191 -23.60 -7.27 7.59
CA THR A 191 -22.92 -8.14 6.64
C THR A 191 -23.33 -7.69 5.25
N HIS A 192 -22.45 -6.99 4.55
CA HIS A 192 -22.63 -6.68 3.15
C HIS A 192 -22.10 -7.85 2.34
N ASP A 193 -22.89 -8.36 1.40
CA ASP A 193 -22.36 -9.23 0.35
C ASP A 193 -21.40 -8.37 -0.48
N VAL A 194 -20.10 -8.54 -0.26
CA VAL A 194 -19.04 -7.87 -1.01
C VAL A 194 -18.51 -8.87 -2.02
N GLU A 195 -18.54 -8.50 -3.30
CA GLU A 195 -18.02 -9.35 -4.36
C GLU A 195 -16.55 -9.72 -4.09
N GLY A 196 -16.20 -10.99 -4.27
CA GLY A 196 -14.84 -11.47 -3.99
C GLY A 196 -14.50 -11.56 -2.50
N VAL A 197 -15.42 -11.31 -1.57
CA VAL A 197 -15.18 -11.47 -0.13
C VAL A 197 -16.16 -12.46 0.47
N THR A 198 -15.65 -13.46 1.18
CA THR A 198 -16.45 -14.41 1.97
C THR A 198 -15.98 -14.34 3.41
N GLY A 199 -16.91 -14.32 4.37
CA GLY A 199 -16.56 -14.23 5.80
C GLY A 199 -17.26 -13.05 6.48
N GLY A 200 -16.76 -12.65 7.65
CA GLY A 200 -17.24 -11.48 8.36
C GLY A 200 -16.74 -10.21 7.69
N VAL A 201 -17.63 -9.30 7.31
CA VAL A 201 -17.23 -7.97 6.79
C VAL A 201 -17.77 -6.92 7.73
N ILE A 202 -16.87 -6.10 8.27
CA ILE A 202 -17.24 -4.95 9.11
C ILE A 202 -17.80 -3.83 8.25
N CYS A 203 -17.07 -3.49 7.19
CA CYS A 203 -17.53 -2.52 6.21
C CYS A 203 -16.75 -2.67 4.91
N ALA A 204 -17.37 -2.21 3.82
CA ALA A 204 -16.69 -2.04 2.55
C ALA A 204 -17.21 -0.80 1.85
N PHE A 205 -16.36 -0.20 1.02
CA PHE A 205 -16.76 0.85 0.10
C PHE A 205 -16.04 0.72 -1.23
N ASP A 206 -16.77 0.99 -2.30
CA ASP A 206 -16.21 1.11 -3.64
C ASP A 206 -15.98 2.59 -3.94
N GLY A 207 -14.74 2.94 -4.28
CA GLY A 207 -14.36 4.27 -4.72
C GLY A 207 -13.86 4.27 -6.16
N PRO A 208 -13.63 5.46 -6.74
CA PRO A 208 -13.08 5.59 -8.09
C PRO A 208 -11.66 5.02 -8.25
N TRP A 209 -11.00 4.68 -7.14
CA TRP A 209 -9.64 4.14 -7.09
C TRP A 209 -9.62 2.61 -6.89
N GLY A 210 -10.77 2.01 -6.61
CA GLY A 210 -10.94 0.59 -6.26
C GLY A 210 -11.64 0.41 -4.92
N ARG A 211 -11.68 -0.84 -4.47
CA ARG A 211 -12.44 -1.29 -3.29
C ARG A 211 -11.61 -1.23 -2.02
N VAL A 212 -12.24 -0.84 -0.92
CA VAL A 212 -11.68 -1.03 0.41
C VAL A 212 -12.60 -1.89 1.24
N VAL A 213 -12.01 -2.85 1.95
CA VAL A 213 -12.70 -3.78 2.83
C VAL A 213 -12.05 -3.79 4.21
N VAL A 214 -12.89 -3.83 5.25
CA VAL A 214 -12.49 -4.20 6.60
C VAL A 214 -13.14 -5.53 6.94
N GLY A 215 -12.31 -6.55 7.13
CA GLY A 215 -12.65 -7.89 7.53
C GLY A 215 -13.08 -8.01 8.99
N GLY A 216 -13.59 -9.17 9.35
CA GLY A 216 -13.97 -9.54 10.70
C GLY A 216 -12.76 -10.07 11.49
N ASP A 217 -13.04 -10.73 12.60
CA ASP A 217 -12.07 -11.41 13.47
C ASP A 217 -12.16 -12.94 13.34
N GLY A 218 -12.71 -13.42 12.23
CA GLY A 218 -12.84 -14.84 11.91
C GLY A 218 -12.53 -15.09 10.44
N PRO A 219 -12.50 -16.36 10.02
CA PRO A 219 -11.94 -16.73 8.71
C PRO A 219 -12.63 -16.05 7.53
N ASN A 220 -11.81 -15.38 6.74
CA ASN A 220 -12.18 -14.64 5.56
C ASN A 220 -11.46 -15.16 4.31
N VAL A 221 -12.10 -14.97 3.16
CA VAL A 221 -11.51 -15.20 1.84
C VAL A 221 -11.64 -13.93 1.04
N TYR A 222 -10.51 -13.42 0.54
CA TYR A 222 -10.42 -12.28 -0.34
C TYR A 222 -9.97 -12.75 -1.73
N GLU A 223 -10.74 -12.47 -2.78
CA GLU A 223 -10.45 -12.88 -4.14
C GLU A 223 -10.77 -11.74 -5.11
N GLY A 224 -9.74 -11.16 -5.73
CA GLY A 224 -9.92 -10.04 -6.67
C GLY A 224 -8.62 -9.35 -7.06
N ASP A 225 -8.73 -8.30 -7.87
CA ASP A 225 -7.61 -7.45 -8.31
C ASP A 225 -7.94 -5.95 -8.29
N ASP A 226 -9.04 -5.56 -7.66
CA ASP A 226 -9.56 -4.19 -7.56
C ASP A 226 -9.43 -3.58 -6.15
N PHE A 227 -8.81 -4.30 -5.21
CA PHE A 227 -8.62 -3.83 -3.83
C PHE A 227 -7.55 -2.72 -3.74
N VAL A 228 -7.95 -1.56 -3.23
CA VAL A 228 -7.06 -0.50 -2.72
C VAL A 228 -6.58 -0.83 -1.30
N ALA A 229 -7.46 -1.44 -0.50
CA ALA A 229 -7.14 -1.78 0.88
C ALA A 229 -7.94 -3.00 1.34
N ILE A 230 -7.24 -3.95 1.94
CA ILE A 230 -7.85 -4.98 2.79
C ILE A 230 -7.27 -4.77 4.19
N ILE A 231 -8.13 -4.64 5.18
CA ILE A 231 -7.75 -4.59 6.59
C ILE A 231 -8.51 -5.71 7.28
N ASP A 232 -7.84 -6.81 7.57
CA ASP A 232 -8.45 -7.90 8.32
C ASP A 232 -8.14 -7.74 9.82
N LEU A 233 -9.10 -8.08 10.68
CA LEU A 233 -8.93 -7.92 12.13
C LEU A 233 -8.54 -9.24 12.82
N GLY A 234 -8.57 -10.34 12.09
CA GLY A 234 -7.95 -11.60 12.43
C GLY A 234 -8.72 -12.82 11.93
N GLY A 235 -8.15 -13.99 12.12
CA GLY A 235 -8.70 -15.27 11.66
C GLY A 235 -7.75 -15.93 10.67
N ASP A 236 -7.90 -17.22 10.44
CA ASP A 236 -7.06 -17.93 9.46
C ASP A 236 -7.61 -17.70 8.05
N ASP A 237 -6.99 -16.79 7.32
CA ASP A 237 -7.54 -16.19 6.12
C ASP A 237 -6.94 -16.75 4.83
N THR A 238 -7.59 -16.42 3.72
CA THR A 238 -7.10 -16.76 2.39
C THR A 238 -7.23 -15.61 1.43
N TYR A 239 -6.09 -15.15 0.94
CA TYR A 239 -5.97 -14.04 -0.01
C TYR A 239 -5.62 -14.58 -1.40
N ARG A 240 -6.40 -14.18 -2.42
CA ARG A 240 -6.30 -14.67 -3.80
C ARG A 240 -6.39 -13.54 -4.80
N GLY A 241 -5.78 -13.79 -5.97
CA GLY A 241 -5.71 -12.79 -7.04
C GLY A 241 -4.54 -11.85 -6.84
N ARG A 242 -4.75 -10.54 -7.06
CA ARG A 242 -3.71 -9.51 -6.97
C ARG A 242 -3.96 -8.59 -5.78
N VAL A 243 -3.90 -9.18 -4.59
CA VAL A 243 -3.93 -8.42 -3.34
C VAL A 243 -2.60 -7.66 -3.15
N ALA A 244 -2.66 -6.52 -2.46
CA ALA A 244 -1.50 -5.65 -2.22
C ALA A 244 -0.68 -5.36 -3.50
N SER A 245 -1.38 -5.14 -4.62
CA SER A 245 -0.77 -4.94 -5.95
C SER A 245 -1.04 -3.54 -6.46
N GLY A 246 -0.12 -2.61 -6.21
CA GLY A 246 -0.17 -1.26 -6.74
C GLY A 246 0.27 -1.23 -8.20
N ILE A 247 -0.69 -1.15 -9.13
CA ILE A 247 -0.42 -1.07 -10.58
C ILE A 247 -0.92 0.29 -11.07
N GLY A 248 0.01 1.16 -11.44
CA GLY A 248 -0.24 2.53 -11.90
C GLY A 248 -0.84 2.64 -13.30
N TYR A 249 -1.96 1.97 -13.54
CA TYR A 249 -2.71 2.03 -14.81
C TYR A 249 -4.11 2.64 -14.67
N PRO A 250 -4.64 3.26 -15.74
CA PRO A 250 -6.02 3.71 -15.74
C PRO A 250 -6.95 2.53 -15.49
N GLY A 251 -7.81 2.65 -14.47
CA GLY A 251 -8.74 1.59 -14.08
C GLY A 251 -8.18 0.56 -13.09
N ARG A 252 -6.92 0.73 -12.64
CA ARG A 252 -6.33 -0.10 -11.57
C ARG A 252 -5.93 0.73 -10.35
N PRO A 253 -5.92 0.11 -9.16
CA PRO A 253 -5.42 0.75 -7.95
C PRO A 253 -3.91 0.95 -8.07
N ALA A 254 -3.47 2.21 -8.26
CA ALA A 254 -2.05 2.56 -8.25
C ALA A 254 -1.42 2.41 -6.85
N ILE A 255 -2.26 2.37 -5.82
CA ILE A 255 -1.90 2.01 -4.45
C ILE A 255 -2.83 0.89 -4.01
N SER A 256 -2.26 -0.18 -3.49
CA SER A 256 -2.99 -1.31 -2.93
C SER A 256 -2.25 -1.83 -1.70
N PHE A 257 -2.97 -2.08 -0.61
CA PHE A 257 -2.37 -2.70 0.56
C PHE A 257 -3.25 -3.75 1.23
N VAL A 258 -2.60 -4.66 1.93
CA VAL A 258 -3.20 -5.60 2.87
C VAL A 258 -2.59 -5.33 4.25
N LEU A 259 -3.44 -5.28 5.26
CA LEU A 259 -3.07 -5.25 6.66
C LEU A 259 -3.84 -6.37 7.38
N ASP A 260 -3.17 -7.49 7.62
CA ASP A 260 -3.67 -8.57 8.47
C ASP A 260 -3.17 -8.36 9.91
N LEU A 261 -3.98 -8.70 10.90
CA LEU A 261 -3.68 -8.46 12.32
C LEU A 261 -3.51 -9.74 13.16
N ALA A 262 -3.86 -10.92 12.67
CA ALA A 262 -3.87 -12.19 13.40
C ALA A 262 -4.30 -13.36 12.50
N GLY A 263 -3.58 -14.47 12.50
CA GLY A 263 -4.03 -15.68 11.79
C GLY A 263 -2.90 -16.59 11.38
N ASP A 264 -3.23 -17.82 10.97
CA ASP A 264 -2.38 -18.68 10.13
C ASP A 264 -2.89 -18.62 8.67
N ASP A 265 -2.30 -17.75 7.87
CA ASP A 265 -2.85 -17.22 6.63
C ASP A 265 -2.30 -17.86 5.36
N ARG A 266 -3.07 -17.68 4.28
CA ARG A 266 -2.72 -18.21 2.95
C ARG A 266 -2.81 -17.12 1.90
N TYR A 267 -1.67 -16.62 1.48
CA TYR A 267 -1.52 -15.69 0.38
C TYR A 267 -1.24 -16.47 -0.91
N LEU A 268 -2.29 -16.70 -1.69
CA LEU A 268 -2.30 -17.58 -2.86
C LEU A 268 -2.59 -16.78 -4.14
N GLY A 269 -1.53 -16.25 -4.72
CA GLY A 269 -1.59 -15.50 -5.98
C GLY A 269 -0.88 -16.22 -7.14
N ASP A 270 -0.95 -15.62 -8.31
CA ASP A 270 -0.12 -16.02 -9.45
C ASP A 270 0.95 -14.94 -9.66
N ASP A 271 0.72 -13.99 -10.57
CA ASP A 271 1.67 -12.89 -10.84
C ASP A 271 1.18 -11.55 -10.31
N PHE A 272 2.15 -10.67 -9.99
CA PHE A 272 1.91 -9.26 -9.70
C PHE A 272 1.03 -9.09 -8.46
N THR A 273 1.50 -9.55 -7.30
CA THR A 273 0.70 -9.64 -6.06
C THR A 273 1.59 -9.66 -4.82
N GLN A 274 1.01 -9.69 -3.62
CA GLN A 274 1.72 -9.85 -2.35
C GLN A 274 2.77 -8.74 -2.16
N GLY A 275 2.33 -7.48 -2.16
CA GLY A 275 3.23 -6.35 -2.03
C GLY A 275 3.97 -6.00 -3.34
N PHE A 276 3.27 -6.07 -4.48
CA PHE A 276 3.85 -5.74 -5.78
C PHE A 276 3.60 -4.26 -6.13
N GLY A 277 4.64 -3.53 -6.51
CA GLY A 277 4.55 -2.16 -6.99
C GLY A 277 5.04 -2.02 -8.42
N PHE A 278 4.15 -1.65 -9.34
CA PHE A 278 4.49 -1.26 -10.72
C PHE A 278 3.92 0.11 -11.05
N LEU A 279 4.80 1.11 -11.22
CA LEU A 279 4.38 2.52 -11.33
C LEU A 279 3.39 2.88 -10.22
N GLY A 280 3.58 2.26 -9.06
CA GLY A 280 2.57 2.08 -8.02
C GLY A 280 3.21 1.71 -6.70
N VAL A 281 2.38 1.61 -5.66
CA VAL A 281 2.75 1.19 -4.31
C VAL A 281 1.93 -0.04 -3.92
N GLY A 282 2.57 -1.18 -3.73
CA GLY A 282 1.97 -2.39 -3.16
C GLY A 282 2.58 -2.71 -1.80
N ILE A 283 1.76 -2.86 -0.76
CA ILE A 283 2.23 -3.17 0.60
C ILE A 283 1.40 -4.30 1.21
N LEU A 284 2.04 -5.38 1.65
CA LEU A 284 1.41 -6.42 2.44
C LEU A 284 2.06 -6.41 3.83
N HIS A 285 1.29 -6.11 4.86
CA HIS A 285 1.69 -6.25 6.27
C HIS A 285 0.86 -7.36 6.89
N ASP A 286 1.49 -8.49 7.15
CA ASP A 286 0.97 -9.54 8.03
C ASP A 286 1.53 -9.30 9.42
N LEU A 287 0.64 -9.12 10.40
CA LEU A 287 1.00 -8.86 11.79
C LEU A 287 0.48 -9.94 12.73
N GLY A 288 0.09 -11.10 12.19
CA GLY A 288 -0.53 -12.15 12.97
C GLY A 288 0.44 -12.97 13.81
N GLY A 289 1.68 -13.08 13.38
CA GLY A 289 2.68 -13.87 14.08
C GLY A 289 2.43 -15.38 13.97
N GLY A 290 1.64 -15.81 12.96
CA GLY A 290 1.20 -17.19 12.74
C GLY A 290 2.03 -17.89 11.66
N ASP A 291 1.74 -19.16 11.40
CA ASP A 291 2.48 -19.96 10.41
C ASP A 291 1.86 -19.80 9.01
N ASP A 292 2.44 -18.93 8.20
CA ASP A 292 1.86 -18.41 6.96
C ASP A 292 2.39 -19.07 5.69
N VAL A 293 1.53 -19.07 4.67
CA VAL A 293 1.86 -19.61 3.34
C VAL A 293 1.75 -18.53 2.27
N TYR A 294 2.90 -18.08 1.79
CA TYR A 294 3.03 -17.16 0.66
C TYR A 294 3.40 -17.92 -0.61
N LYS A 295 2.44 -18.00 -1.55
CA LYS A 295 2.64 -18.66 -2.82
C LYS A 295 2.24 -17.76 -3.98
N SER A 296 3.18 -17.55 -4.89
CA SER A 296 2.99 -16.81 -6.13
C SER A 296 3.97 -17.32 -7.18
N ARG A 297 3.92 -16.76 -8.39
CA ARG A 297 4.80 -17.13 -9.48
C ARG A 297 5.75 -16.00 -9.79
N PHE A 298 5.28 -14.88 -10.33
CA PHE A 298 6.14 -13.83 -10.85
C PHE A 298 5.86 -12.46 -10.24
N CYS A 299 6.92 -11.67 -10.00
CA CYS A 299 6.80 -10.29 -9.52
C CYS A 299 5.88 -10.15 -8.31
N ALA A 300 6.26 -10.80 -7.21
CA ALA A 300 5.46 -10.84 -5.99
C ALA A 300 6.33 -10.79 -4.74
N GLN A 301 5.71 -10.85 -3.56
CA GLN A 301 6.39 -10.92 -2.27
C GLN A 301 7.35 -9.73 -2.09
N GLY A 302 6.81 -8.52 -2.15
CA GLY A 302 7.57 -7.29 -1.98
C GLY A 302 8.40 -6.89 -3.20
N CYS A 303 7.93 -7.15 -4.43
CA CYS A 303 8.65 -6.76 -5.64
C CYS A 303 8.34 -5.31 -6.06
N GLY A 304 9.38 -4.50 -6.26
CA GLY A 304 9.27 -3.17 -6.85
C GLY A 304 9.82 -3.12 -8.27
N LEU A 305 8.95 -2.98 -9.26
CA LEU A 305 9.29 -2.85 -10.67
C LEU A 305 8.85 -1.47 -11.17
N CYS A 306 9.77 -0.52 -11.33
CA CYS A 306 9.41 0.89 -11.58
C CYS A 306 8.47 1.47 -10.49
N GLY A 307 8.52 0.94 -9.26
CA GLY A 307 7.56 1.23 -8.20
C GLY A 307 8.07 0.82 -6.82
N TYR A 308 7.15 0.76 -5.86
CA TYR A 308 7.42 0.40 -4.47
C TYR A 308 6.65 -0.87 -4.09
N GLY A 309 7.36 -1.94 -3.80
CA GLY A 309 6.80 -3.19 -3.31
C GLY A 309 7.35 -3.53 -1.92
N GLU A 310 6.46 -3.87 -1.00
CA GLU A 310 6.80 -4.24 0.37
C GLU A 310 5.96 -5.42 0.84
N LEU A 311 6.62 -6.42 1.43
CA LEU A 311 6.03 -7.45 2.27
C LEU A 311 6.69 -7.37 3.64
N TYR A 312 5.88 -7.29 4.69
CA TYR A 312 6.29 -7.36 6.08
C TYR A 312 5.48 -8.47 6.76
N ASP A 313 6.18 -9.37 7.43
CA ASP A 313 5.65 -10.44 8.25
C ASP A 313 6.19 -10.28 9.70
N ASP A 314 5.30 -10.32 10.71
CA ASP A 314 5.70 -10.16 12.12
C ASP A 314 6.20 -11.46 12.79
N GLY A 315 6.31 -12.55 12.03
CA GLY A 315 6.97 -13.81 12.34
C GLY A 315 6.04 -15.02 12.25
N GLY A 316 6.58 -16.22 12.42
CA GLY A 316 5.88 -17.46 12.11
C GLY A 316 6.88 -18.54 11.73
N ASP A 317 6.50 -19.81 11.56
CA ASP A 317 7.33 -20.75 10.79
C ASP A 317 6.82 -20.77 9.33
N ASP A 318 7.31 -19.85 8.50
CA ASP A 318 6.65 -19.46 7.24
C ASP A 318 7.18 -20.13 5.99
N THR A 319 6.35 -20.16 4.94
CA THR A 319 6.77 -20.66 3.61
C THR A 319 6.53 -19.63 2.50
N TYR A 320 7.63 -19.20 1.89
CA TYR A 320 7.66 -18.29 0.75
C TYR A 320 8.06 -19.03 -0.53
N THR A 321 7.12 -19.23 -1.45
CA THR A 321 7.37 -19.93 -2.72
C THR A 321 7.04 -19.06 -3.93
N THR A 322 8.06 -18.82 -4.76
CA THR A 322 7.96 -18.06 -6.01
C THR A 322 8.74 -18.69 -7.16
N ASP A 323 8.49 -18.21 -8.37
CA ASP A 323 9.33 -18.50 -9.52
C ASP A 323 10.39 -17.41 -9.68
N SER A 324 10.01 -16.19 -10.07
CA SER A 324 10.99 -15.18 -10.45
C SER A 324 10.61 -13.76 -10.03
N GLY A 325 11.62 -12.88 -9.90
CA GLY A 325 11.43 -11.44 -9.69
C GLY A 325 10.68 -11.12 -8.40
N SER A 326 10.94 -11.85 -7.32
CA SER A 326 10.11 -11.82 -6.10
C SER A 326 10.97 -11.80 -4.83
N GLN A 327 10.36 -11.84 -3.65
CA GLN A 327 11.08 -11.91 -2.36
C GLN A 327 12.04 -10.72 -2.20
N GLY A 328 11.47 -9.52 -2.27
CA GLY A 328 12.20 -8.27 -2.15
C GLY A 328 13.03 -7.90 -3.37
N ALA A 329 12.61 -8.30 -4.58
CA ALA A 329 13.33 -7.95 -5.81
C ALA A 329 13.01 -6.53 -6.28
N GLY A 330 14.04 -5.78 -6.70
CA GLY A 330 13.92 -4.41 -7.18
C GLY A 330 14.49 -4.19 -8.58
N CYS A 331 13.77 -3.47 -9.44
CA CYS A 331 14.23 -3.04 -10.75
C CYS A 331 13.60 -1.69 -11.07
N PHE A 332 14.41 -0.64 -11.30
CA PHE A 332 13.93 0.75 -11.35
C PHE A 332 13.02 1.11 -10.16
N GLY A 333 13.18 0.46 -9.02
CA GLY A 333 12.17 0.44 -7.97
C GLY A 333 12.72 -0.12 -6.68
N TYR A 334 11.89 -0.07 -5.66
CA TYR A 334 12.22 -0.54 -4.32
C TYR A 334 11.39 -1.79 -4.01
N GLY A 335 12.06 -2.92 -3.84
CA GLY A 335 11.46 -4.16 -3.37
C GLY A 335 11.99 -4.54 -2.00
N GLN A 336 11.09 -4.90 -1.09
CA GLN A 336 11.43 -5.33 0.26
C GLN A 336 10.56 -6.51 0.70
N LEU A 337 11.20 -7.55 1.21
CA LEU A 337 10.60 -8.56 2.06
C LEU A 337 11.26 -8.49 3.43
N THR A 338 10.47 -8.38 4.48
CA THR A 338 10.91 -8.44 5.86
C THR A 338 10.12 -9.52 6.58
N ASP A 339 10.82 -10.51 7.12
CA ASP A 339 10.31 -11.46 8.09
C ASP A 339 11.02 -11.20 9.42
N LYS A 340 10.26 -11.11 10.52
CA LYS A 340 10.82 -10.71 11.80
C LYS A 340 11.42 -11.87 12.59
N SER A 341 10.85 -13.07 12.51
CA SER A 341 11.33 -14.23 13.26
C SER A 341 10.59 -15.51 12.89
N GLY A 342 11.30 -16.63 12.82
CA GLY A 342 10.68 -17.88 12.43
C GLY A 342 11.65 -19.03 12.28
N ASN A 343 11.24 -20.10 11.60
CA ASN A 343 12.17 -21.03 10.95
C ASN A 343 11.68 -21.20 9.51
N ASP A 344 12.09 -20.27 8.66
CA ASP A 344 11.33 -20.01 7.44
C ASP A 344 11.91 -20.71 6.23
N VAL A 345 11.07 -20.90 5.22
CA VAL A 345 11.45 -21.56 3.96
C VAL A 345 11.24 -20.60 2.79
N TYR A 346 12.34 -20.09 2.25
CA TYR A 346 12.37 -19.26 1.05
C TYR A 346 12.75 -20.09 -0.18
N ARG A 347 11.82 -20.27 -1.10
CA ARG A 347 12.03 -20.93 -2.39
C ARG A 347 11.74 -19.99 -3.55
N GLY A 348 12.76 -19.79 -4.38
CA GLY A 348 12.68 -19.07 -5.64
C GLY A 348 13.43 -19.79 -6.75
N CYS A 349 13.21 -19.41 -8.01
CA CYS A 349 13.98 -19.91 -9.14
C CYS A 349 15.06 -18.91 -9.55
N ARG A 350 14.70 -17.65 -9.83
CA ARG A 350 15.68 -16.60 -10.22
C ARG A 350 15.22 -15.18 -9.92
N TYR A 351 16.15 -14.24 -9.79
CA TYR A 351 15.85 -12.85 -9.43
C TYR A 351 15.03 -12.74 -8.14
N THR A 352 15.32 -13.58 -7.16
CA THR A 352 14.66 -13.58 -5.86
C THR A 352 15.62 -13.28 -4.72
N GLN A 353 15.10 -13.15 -3.50
CA GLN A 353 15.88 -13.07 -2.27
C GLN A 353 16.82 -11.85 -2.28
N GLY A 354 16.22 -10.66 -2.33
CA GLY A 354 16.94 -9.38 -2.34
C GLY A 354 17.72 -9.12 -3.64
N PHE A 355 17.21 -9.56 -4.79
CA PHE A 355 17.83 -9.27 -6.09
C PHE A 355 17.62 -7.82 -6.51
N ALA A 356 18.65 -7.20 -7.08
CA ALA A 356 18.57 -5.84 -7.63
C ALA A 356 19.02 -5.76 -9.09
N GLN A 357 18.17 -5.19 -9.94
CA GLN A 357 18.49 -4.87 -11.32
C GLN A 357 18.87 -3.37 -11.47
N VAL A 358 18.86 -2.84 -12.70
CA VAL A 358 19.21 -1.44 -12.98
C VAL A 358 18.35 -0.51 -12.15
N MET A 359 19.00 0.42 -11.44
CA MET A 359 18.35 1.41 -10.56
C MET A 359 17.34 0.81 -9.56
N GLY A 360 17.46 -0.50 -9.29
CA GLY A 360 16.66 -1.22 -8.33
C GLY A 360 17.34 -1.26 -6.96
N VAL A 361 16.52 -1.33 -5.92
CA VAL A 361 16.92 -1.71 -4.57
C VAL A 361 16.12 -2.94 -4.22
N GLY A 362 16.82 -4.04 -3.93
CA GLY A 362 16.20 -5.28 -3.45
C GLY A 362 16.66 -5.58 -2.03
N VAL A 363 15.71 -5.86 -1.14
CA VAL A 363 15.96 -6.11 0.28
C VAL A 363 15.20 -7.37 0.69
N LEU A 364 15.93 -8.34 1.25
CA LEU A 364 15.33 -9.40 2.07
C LEU A 364 15.96 -9.28 3.46
N THR A 365 15.13 -9.08 4.46
CA THR A 365 15.53 -9.08 5.87
C THR A 365 14.80 -10.20 6.57
N ASP A 366 15.55 -11.03 7.28
CA ASP A 366 15.03 -12.10 8.13
C ASP A 366 15.71 -11.93 9.50
N GLY A 367 14.89 -11.80 10.54
CA GLY A 367 15.34 -11.32 11.84
C GLY A 367 15.96 -12.39 12.73
N ALA A 368 15.35 -13.57 12.85
CA ALA A 368 15.79 -14.62 13.75
C ALA A 368 15.21 -15.97 13.33
N GLY A 369 16.00 -17.05 13.36
CA GLY A 369 15.48 -18.36 12.98
C GLY A 369 16.54 -19.36 12.57
N ASN A 370 16.08 -20.54 12.14
CA ASN A 370 16.89 -21.51 11.41
C ASN A 370 16.31 -21.72 10.01
N ASP A 371 16.66 -20.82 9.11
CA ASP A 371 15.92 -20.64 7.87
C ASP A 371 16.58 -21.36 6.68
N LEU A 372 15.78 -21.71 5.69
CA LEU A 372 16.20 -22.35 4.46
C LEU A 372 15.99 -21.44 3.26
N TYR A 373 17.10 -21.11 2.59
CA TYR A 373 17.10 -20.32 1.35
C TYR A 373 17.49 -21.18 0.16
N TYR A 374 16.56 -21.39 -0.76
CA TYR A 374 16.78 -22.10 -2.01
C TYR A 374 16.44 -21.21 -3.21
N ALA A 375 17.42 -20.95 -4.06
CA ALA A 375 17.26 -20.23 -5.32
C ALA A 375 17.86 -21.03 -6.48
N GLY A 376 17.05 -21.40 -7.48
CA GLY A 376 17.50 -22.09 -8.69
C GLY A 376 16.66 -23.31 -9.07
N GLY A 377 17.29 -24.30 -9.72
CA GLY A 377 16.67 -25.60 -10.00
C GLY A 377 15.69 -25.67 -11.18
N LYS A 378 15.36 -24.53 -11.80
CA LYS A 378 14.40 -24.46 -12.92
C LYS A 378 15.04 -24.06 -14.26
N TYR A 379 15.75 -22.93 -14.30
CA TYR A 379 16.30 -22.37 -15.55
C TYR A 379 17.77 -22.73 -15.71
N LEU A 380 18.13 -23.44 -16.79
CA LEU A 380 19.53 -23.71 -17.13
C LEU A 380 20.22 -22.41 -17.58
N HIS A 381 21.53 -22.31 -17.33
CA HIS A 381 22.36 -21.18 -17.77
C HIS A 381 22.70 -21.26 -19.26
N GLN A 382 21.71 -21.45 -20.12
CA GLN A 382 21.88 -21.51 -21.57
C GLN A 382 22.06 -20.11 -22.18
N PRO A 383 22.82 -19.98 -23.28
CA PRO A 383 23.54 -21.03 -24.01
C PRO A 383 24.93 -21.37 -23.42
N LEU A 384 25.38 -20.65 -22.39
CA LEU A 384 26.75 -20.77 -21.90
C LEU A 384 27.03 -22.15 -21.30
N TRP A 385 26.07 -22.69 -20.53
CA TRP A 385 26.13 -24.00 -19.90
C TRP A 385 24.76 -24.70 -19.86
N ASN A 386 24.75 -26.02 -20.06
CA ASN A 386 23.54 -26.84 -20.17
C ASN A 386 23.40 -27.88 -19.05
N ASP A 387 24.23 -27.80 -18.02
CA ASP A 387 24.35 -28.75 -16.91
C ASP A 387 24.19 -28.09 -15.52
N ARG A 388 23.98 -26.77 -15.48
CA ARG A 388 23.80 -26.00 -14.23
C ARG A 388 22.73 -24.94 -14.38
N TYR A 389 22.05 -24.65 -13.27
CA TYR A 389 20.96 -23.67 -13.18
C TYR A 389 21.49 -22.27 -12.90
N GLN A 390 20.83 -21.26 -13.47
CA GLN A 390 20.99 -19.86 -13.09
C GLN A 390 19.98 -19.49 -12.00
N SER A 391 20.43 -18.71 -11.02
CA SER A 391 19.57 -18.15 -9.96
C SER A 391 19.62 -16.63 -9.94
N LEU A 392 20.80 -15.99 -9.94
CA LEU A 392 20.89 -14.51 -9.92
C LEU A 392 20.05 -13.94 -8.77
N SER A 393 20.24 -14.50 -7.58
CA SER A 393 19.41 -14.29 -6.37
C SER A 393 20.34 -14.15 -5.16
N GLN A 394 19.80 -14.01 -3.94
CA GLN A 394 20.56 -13.95 -2.69
C GLN A 394 21.50 -12.74 -2.63
N GLY A 395 20.91 -11.54 -2.70
CA GLY A 395 21.65 -10.27 -2.69
C GLY A 395 22.43 -9.99 -3.98
N PHE A 396 22.20 -10.76 -5.04
CA PHE A 396 22.84 -10.55 -6.32
C PHE A 396 22.32 -9.28 -7.00
N ALA A 397 23.22 -8.51 -7.64
CA ALA A 397 22.86 -7.32 -8.37
C ALA A 397 23.50 -7.28 -9.76
N ILE A 398 22.75 -6.82 -10.76
CA ILE A 398 23.24 -6.69 -12.14
C ILE A 398 22.65 -5.46 -12.83
N GLY A 399 23.49 -4.80 -13.64
CA GLY A 399 23.06 -3.74 -14.54
C GLY A 399 23.00 -4.21 -15.99
N ASN A 400 22.12 -3.61 -16.78
CA ASN A 400 22.08 -3.84 -18.22
C ASN A 400 23.29 -3.21 -18.88
N ARG A 401 23.94 -3.98 -19.76
CA ARG A 401 25.05 -3.51 -20.59
C ARG A 401 24.57 -3.52 -22.03
N TYR A 402 24.64 -2.37 -22.69
CA TYR A 402 24.38 -2.28 -24.13
C TYR A 402 25.32 -3.24 -24.88
N GLY A 403 24.74 -4.15 -25.65
CA GLY A 403 25.43 -5.03 -26.58
C GLY A 403 25.57 -4.42 -27.96
#